data_AF-A0A3N5F4A5-F1
#
_entry.id   AF-A0A3N5F4A5-F1
#
_cell.length_a   1.000
_cell.length_b   1.000
_cell.length_c   1.000
_cell.angle_alpha   90.00
_cell.angle_beta   90.00
_cell.angle_gamma   90.00
#
_symmetry.space_group_name_H-M   'P 1'
#
loop_
_entity.id
_entity.type
_entity.pdbx_description
1 polymer ?
#
loop_
_entity_poly.entity_id
_entity_poly.type
_entity_poly.pdbx_seq_one_letter_code
_entity_poly.pdbx_strand_id
1 'polypeptide(L)'
;MNSCILKVIAVFFLAGLCFPYLAKAEAKSRYVTLHYNGREMLREFNDNIDLGHKLGYLIKKKNIVTVEDEVLAKLDAIMEKAEVVLDMFPKDLNIKVVILPTSDEVSQVFSQKYGKKANHIAYYSLSEDTVYISVEDTKLAVIAHEFGHAIVDHYFSDRPPYTIHELMAQFAEKHITD
;
A
#
# COMPACT_ATOMS: atom_id res chain seq x y z
N MET A 1 16.03 44.85 50.27
CA MET A 1 15.15 43.78 50.79
C MET A 1 14.94 42.75 49.68
N ASN A 2 15.67 41.64 49.79
CA ASN A 2 15.36 40.24 49.42
C ASN A 2 14.65 39.99 48.06
N SER A 3 15.30 39.49 47.00
CA SER A 3 15.91 38.16 46.76
C SER A 3 14.91 37.00 46.62
N CYS A 4 15.23 36.04 45.72
CA CYS A 4 14.60 34.72 45.44
C CYS A 4 13.39 34.72 44.47
N ILE A 5 13.21 33.89 43.43
CA ILE A 5 13.74 32.61 42.89
C ILE A 5 13.18 32.51 41.43
N LEU A 6 13.97 32.43 40.36
CA LEU A 6 14.46 31.25 39.62
C LEU A 6 13.40 30.25 39.09
N LYS A 7 13.25 30.24 37.74
CA LYS A 7 12.81 29.14 36.82
C LYS A 7 11.33 28.73 36.77
N VAL A 8 10.99 28.14 35.59
CA VAL A 8 9.78 27.38 35.23
C VAL A 8 8.67 28.33 34.72
N ILE A 9 8.33 28.46 33.43
CA ILE A 9 7.95 27.40 32.48
C ILE A 9 8.12 27.91 31.02
N ALA A 10 8.99 27.26 30.26
CA ALA A 10 8.80 27.09 28.83
C ALA A 10 7.73 26.00 28.64
N VAL A 11 6.52 26.36 28.20
CA VAL A 11 5.46 25.44 27.77
C VAL A 11 5.02 25.95 26.41
N PHE A 12 5.55 25.31 25.36
CA PHE A 12 4.82 24.29 24.61
C PHE A 12 3.53 24.85 24.00
N PHE A 13 3.66 25.40 22.80
CA PHE A 13 2.75 24.99 21.72
C PHE A 13 3.60 24.67 20.48
N LEU A 14 4.34 23.58 20.66
CA LEU A 14 4.89 22.74 19.61
C LEU A 14 3.70 21.97 18.98
N ALA A 15 2.86 22.65 18.20
CA ALA A 15 1.79 22.00 17.43
C ALA A 15 1.60 22.72 16.09
N GLY A 16 2.71 22.88 15.39
CA GLY A 16 2.78 23.42 14.05
C GLY A 16 3.76 22.65 13.18
N LEU A 17 4.03 21.37 13.50
CA LEU A 17 4.50 20.43 12.48
C LEU A 17 3.28 20.10 11.61
N CYS A 18 2.84 21.09 10.82
CA CYS A 18 2.34 20.79 9.49
C CYS A 18 3.46 19.97 8.86
N PHE A 19 3.30 18.64 8.83
CA PHE A 19 3.98 17.86 7.82
C PHE A 19 3.72 18.61 6.51
N PRO A 20 4.75 19.13 5.82
CA PRO A 20 4.53 19.54 4.46
C PRO A 20 4.02 18.28 3.78
N TYR A 21 2.75 18.30 3.38
CA TYR A 21 2.22 17.41 2.37
C TYR A 21 3.02 17.75 1.12
N LEU A 22 4.26 17.23 1.07
CA LEU A 22 5.15 17.25 -0.06
C LEU A 22 4.30 16.74 -1.22
N ALA A 23 4.26 17.49 -2.31
CA ALA A 23 3.40 17.22 -3.45
C ALA A 23 3.43 15.71 -3.76
N LYS A 24 2.33 15.03 -3.45
CA LYS A 24 2.20 13.58 -3.57
C LYS A 24 2.17 13.30 -5.08
N ALA A 25 3.22 12.71 -5.61
CA ALA A 25 3.25 12.34 -7.02
C ALA A 25 2.21 11.23 -7.26
N GLU A 26 1.56 11.29 -8.42
CA GLU A 26 0.53 10.34 -8.82
C GLU A 26 0.89 9.73 -10.17
N ALA A 27 0.76 8.41 -10.27
CA ALA A 27 0.88 7.66 -11.51
C ALA A 27 -0.31 6.69 -11.61
N LYS A 28 -0.80 6.42 -12.83
CA LYS A 28 -2.01 5.60 -13.02
C LYS A 28 -1.84 4.54 -14.09
N SER A 29 -2.36 3.36 -13.81
CA SER A 29 -2.49 2.22 -14.73
C SER A 29 -3.94 1.76 -14.84
N ARG A 30 -4.16 0.57 -15.44
CA ARG A 30 -5.47 -0.05 -15.53
C ARG A 30 -6.04 -0.34 -14.14
N TYR A 31 -5.26 -0.99 -13.27
CA TYR A 31 -5.73 -1.49 -11.98
C TYR A 31 -5.38 -0.58 -10.79
N VAL A 32 -4.39 0.30 -10.96
CA VAL A 32 -3.82 1.05 -9.82
C VAL A 32 -3.72 2.54 -10.10
N THR A 33 -4.11 3.34 -9.11
CA THR A 33 -3.70 4.73 -8.96
C THR A 33 -2.66 4.82 -7.84
N LEU A 34 -1.40 5.01 -8.21
CA LEU A 34 -0.25 4.99 -7.31
C LEU A 34 0.04 6.39 -6.75
N HIS A 35 0.19 6.48 -5.44
CA HIS A 35 0.63 7.68 -4.76
C HIS A 35 1.90 7.45 -3.95
N TYR A 36 2.91 8.30 -4.15
CA TYR A 36 4.22 8.16 -3.53
C TYR A 36 4.85 9.53 -3.26
N ASN A 37 5.88 9.55 -2.40
CA ASN A 37 6.60 10.77 -2.08
C ASN A 37 8.07 10.67 -2.51
N GLY A 38 8.36 11.19 -3.70
CA GLY A 38 9.71 11.28 -4.23
C GLY A 38 10.18 10.04 -5.01
N ARG A 39 11.15 10.26 -5.90
CA ARG A 39 11.65 9.23 -6.83
C ARG A 39 12.48 8.15 -6.16
N GLU A 40 13.12 8.45 -5.03
CA GLU A 40 13.95 7.50 -4.29
C GLU A 40 13.09 6.40 -3.64
N MET A 41 12.03 6.82 -2.94
CA MET A 41 11.03 5.91 -2.37
C MET A 41 10.40 5.00 -3.43
N LEU A 42 10.08 5.57 -4.61
CA LEU A 42 9.52 4.79 -5.70
C LEU A 42 10.52 3.75 -6.25
N ARG A 43 11.81 4.09 -6.33
CA ARG A 43 12.87 3.16 -6.75
C ARG A 43 13.05 2.04 -5.74
N GLU A 44 13.14 2.37 -4.46
CA GLU A 44 13.27 1.39 -3.39
C GLU A 44 12.06 0.43 -3.37
N PHE A 45 10.84 0.97 -3.50
CA PHE A 45 9.62 0.18 -3.65
C PHE A 45 9.69 -0.74 -4.88
N ASN A 46 10.16 -0.23 -6.03
CA ASN A 46 10.33 -1.02 -7.25
C ASN A 46 11.32 -2.17 -7.06
N ASP A 47 12.44 -1.91 -6.39
CA ASP A 47 13.52 -2.87 -6.17
C ASP A 47 13.11 -3.97 -5.17
N ASN A 48 12.24 -3.64 -4.21
CA ASN A 48 11.68 -4.59 -3.24
C ASN A 48 10.64 -5.54 -3.87
N ILE A 49 10.09 -5.22 -5.04
CA ILE A 49 9.15 -6.07 -5.77
C ILE A 49 9.90 -6.96 -6.76
N ASP A 50 10.29 -8.14 -6.28
CA ASP A 50 10.77 -9.24 -7.12
C ASP A 50 9.59 -10.08 -7.63
N LEU A 51 9.32 -10.02 -8.93
CA LEU A 51 8.29 -10.82 -9.59
C LEU A 51 8.75 -12.27 -9.88
N GLY A 52 10.04 -12.57 -9.75
CA GLY A 52 10.62 -13.80 -10.23
C GLY A 52 10.46 -14.00 -11.75
N HIS A 53 10.84 -15.17 -12.24
CA HIS A 53 10.93 -15.43 -13.69
C HIS A 53 9.58 -15.47 -14.41
N LYS A 54 8.56 -16.12 -13.84
CA LYS A 54 7.27 -16.33 -14.49
C LYS A 54 6.49 -15.03 -14.64
N LEU A 55 6.24 -14.34 -13.53
CA LEU A 55 5.48 -13.09 -13.51
C LEU A 55 6.28 -11.94 -14.17
N GLY A 56 7.61 -11.94 -14.01
CA GLY A 56 8.49 -11.02 -14.72
C GLY A 56 8.42 -11.13 -16.25
N TYR A 57 8.05 -12.28 -16.82
CA TYR A 57 7.85 -12.42 -18.27
C TYR A 57 6.65 -11.60 -18.78
N LEU A 58 5.60 -11.41 -17.95
CA LEU A 58 4.40 -10.66 -18.34
C LEU A 58 4.69 -9.17 -18.55
N ILE A 59 5.66 -8.60 -17.82
CA ILE A 59 6.03 -7.19 -17.95
C ILE A 59 7.05 -6.92 -19.06
N LYS A 60 7.83 -7.92 -19.51
CA LYS A 60 8.90 -7.74 -20.51
C LYS A 60 8.43 -7.17 -21.86
N LYS A 61 7.16 -7.35 -22.20
CA LYS A 61 6.58 -6.86 -23.46
C LYS A 61 5.97 -5.46 -23.34
N LYS A 62 5.89 -4.89 -22.13
CA LYS A 62 5.37 -3.54 -21.90
C LYS A 62 6.45 -2.51 -22.25
N ASN A 63 6.02 -1.35 -22.77
CA ASN A 63 6.92 -0.25 -23.09
C ASN A 63 7.24 0.52 -21.80
N ILE A 64 8.29 0.09 -21.10
CA ILE A 64 8.72 0.67 -19.82
C ILE A 64 9.79 1.72 -20.10
N VAL A 65 9.47 3.00 -19.86
CA VAL A 65 10.37 4.14 -20.12
C VAL A 65 10.87 4.73 -18.80
N THR A 66 10.03 4.73 -17.77
CA THR A 66 10.30 5.32 -16.45
C THR A 66 10.18 4.29 -15.33
N VAL A 67 10.65 4.64 -14.12
CA VAL A 67 10.47 3.79 -12.92
C VAL A 67 8.99 3.70 -12.57
N GLU A 68 8.25 4.80 -12.74
CA GLU A 68 6.80 4.84 -12.60
C GLU A 68 6.12 3.79 -13.49
N ASP A 69 6.51 3.70 -14.76
CA ASP A 69 5.97 2.71 -15.69
C ASP A 69 6.28 1.28 -15.24
N GLU A 70 7.48 1.04 -14.73
CA GLU A 70 7.89 -0.28 -14.23
C GLU A 70 7.07 -0.70 -13.02
N VAL A 71 6.92 0.19 -12.02
CA VAL A 71 6.13 -0.08 -10.82
C VAL A 71 4.68 -0.35 -11.18
N LEU A 72 4.07 0.49 -12.01
CA LEU A 72 2.70 0.28 -12.48
C LEU A 72 2.55 -1.03 -13.25
N ALA A 73 3.51 -1.38 -14.10
CA ALA A 73 3.52 -2.64 -14.83
C ALA A 73 3.60 -3.86 -13.89
N LYS A 74 4.43 -3.78 -12.83
CA LYS A 74 4.55 -4.82 -11.81
C LYS A 74 3.25 -4.97 -11.02
N LEU A 75 2.68 -3.87 -10.54
CA LEU A 75 1.43 -3.90 -9.78
C LEU A 75 0.27 -4.46 -10.64
N ASP A 76 0.12 -4.01 -11.89
CA ASP A 76 -0.87 -4.59 -12.80
C ASP A 76 -0.67 -6.10 -12.98
N ALA A 77 0.57 -6.56 -13.16
CA ALA A 77 0.84 -7.99 -13.33
C ALA A 77 0.50 -8.81 -12.08
N ILE A 78 0.79 -8.27 -10.89
CA ILE A 78 0.41 -8.90 -9.61
C ILE A 78 -1.11 -8.97 -9.49
N MET A 79 -1.82 -7.88 -9.82
CA MET A 79 -3.28 -7.85 -9.80
C MET A 79 -3.88 -8.87 -10.75
N GLU A 80 -3.45 -8.88 -12.02
CA GLU A 80 -3.91 -9.84 -13.03
C GLU A 80 -3.66 -11.29 -12.60
N LYS A 81 -2.48 -11.57 -12.03
CA LYS A 81 -2.17 -12.90 -11.51
C LYS A 81 -3.04 -13.26 -10.30
N ALA A 82 -3.31 -12.32 -9.40
CA ALA A 82 -4.19 -12.55 -8.25
C ALA A 82 -5.64 -12.81 -8.69
N GLU A 83 -6.17 -12.09 -9.70
CA GLU A 83 -7.47 -12.36 -10.32
C GLU A 83 -7.54 -13.81 -10.84
N VAL A 84 -6.49 -14.25 -11.56
CA VAL A 84 -6.39 -15.62 -12.09
C VAL A 84 -6.28 -16.67 -10.98
N VAL A 85 -5.52 -16.40 -9.93
CA VAL A 85 -5.37 -17.32 -8.78
C VAL A 85 -6.70 -17.50 -8.06
N LEU A 86 -7.45 -16.42 -7.85
CA LEU A 86 -8.74 -16.45 -7.16
C LEU A 86 -9.89 -16.90 -8.06
N ASP A 87 -9.69 -16.93 -9.39
CA ASP A 87 -10.74 -17.09 -10.40
C ASP A 87 -11.86 -16.02 -10.24
N MET A 88 -11.44 -14.79 -9.93
CA MET A 88 -12.31 -13.65 -9.66
C MET A 88 -11.90 -12.46 -10.49
N PHE A 89 -12.81 -11.97 -11.35
CA PHE A 89 -12.55 -10.91 -12.32
C PHE A 89 -13.56 -9.76 -12.14
N PRO A 90 -13.41 -8.95 -11.06
CA PRO A 90 -14.29 -7.81 -10.84
C PRO A 90 -14.26 -6.82 -12.01
N LYS A 91 -15.43 -6.30 -12.37
CA LYS A 91 -15.53 -5.29 -13.43
C LYS A 91 -15.01 -3.95 -12.91
N ASP A 92 -14.28 -3.25 -13.77
CA ASP A 92 -13.82 -1.87 -13.51
C ASP A 92 -12.97 -1.71 -12.24
N LEU A 93 -12.28 -2.76 -11.79
CA LEU A 93 -11.40 -2.71 -10.63
C LEU A 93 -10.26 -1.69 -10.85
N ASN A 94 -10.25 -0.64 -10.02
CA ASN A 94 -9.15 0.29 -9.90
C ASN A 94 -9.01 0.73 -8.44
N ILE A 95 -7.88 0.41 -7.81
CA ILE A 95 -7.61 0.77 -6.41
C ILE A 95 -6.51 1.81 -6.32
N LYS A 96 -6.47 2.53 -5.20
CA LYS A 96 -5.33 3.37 -4.85
C LYS A 96 -4.27 2.55 -4.13
N VAL A 97 -3.01 2.81 -4.43
CA VAL A 97 -1.87 2.29 -3.67
C VAL A 97 -1.10 3.49 -3.12
N VAL A 98 -0.99 3.58 -1.80
CA VAL A 98 -0.24 4.64 -1.11
C VAL A 98 1.01 4.02 -0.51
N ILE A 99 2.16 4.42 -1.06
CA ILE A 99 3.46 4.01 -0.54
C ILE A 99 3.84 4.94 0.62
N LEU A 100 4.24 4.34 1.73
CA LEU A 100 4.74 5.02 2.93
C LEU A 100 6.15 4.51 3.26
N PRO A 101 7.02 5.31 3.90
CA PRO A 101 8.40 4.90 4.16
C PRO A 101 8.50 3.62 5.00
N THR A 102 7.83 3.59 6.16
CA THR A 102 7.95 2.53 7.17
C THR A 102 6.58 2.03 7.64
N SER A 103 6.60 0.87 8.29
CA SER A 103 5.46 0.26 8.96
C SER A 103 4.91 1.12 10.11
N ASP A 104 5.73 1.96 10.73
CA ASP A 104 5.29 2.93 11.74
C ASP A 104 4.37 3.99 11.11
N GLU A 105 4.69 4.50 9.91
CA GLU A 105 3.79 5.43 9.21
C GLU A 105 2.50 4.74 8.76
N VAL A 106 2.56 3.48 8.30
CA VAL A 106 1.36 2.70 7.96
C VAL A 106 0.46 2.56 9.18
N SER A 107 1.05 2.17 10.32
CA SER A 107 0.36 2.00 11.61
C SER A 107 -0.18 3.32 12.15
N GLN A 108 0.52 4.43 11.93
CA GLN A 108 0.05 5.78 12.27
C GLN A 108 -1.17 6.16 11.43
N VAL A 109 -1.13 5.97 10.11
CA VAL A 109 -2.26 6.25 9.22
C VAL A 109 -3.47 5.39 9.61
N PHE A 110 -3.25 4.10 9.91
CA PHE A 110 -4.31 3.21 10.41
C PHE A 110 -4.91 3.73 11.72
N SER A 111 -4.06 4.08 12.69
CA SER A 111 -4.49 4.55 14.01
C SER A 111 -5.27 5.86 13.94
N GLN A 112 -4.85 6.79 13.10
CA GLN A 112 -5.56 8.05 12.86
C GLN A 112 -6.93 7.82 12.24
N LYS A 113 -7.03 6.86 11.32
CA LYS A 113 -8.27 6.56 10.59
C LYS A 113 -9.29 5.81 11.44
N TYR A 114 -8.86 4.79 12.16
CA TYR A 114 -9.77 3.85 12.85
C TYR A 114 -9.79 4.01 14.37
N GLY A 115 -8.97 4.90 14.94
CA GLY A 115 -8.89 5.12 16.38
C GLY A 115 -8.34 3.92 17.17
N LYS A 116 -7.69 2.98 16.49
CA LYS A 116 -7.16 1.74 17.07
C LYS A 116 -5.69 1.59 16.71
N LYS A 117 -4.87 1.21 17.68
CA LYS A 117 -3.48 0.86 17.43
C LYS A 117 -3.40 -0.54 16.84
N ALA A 118 -2.62 -0.69 15.80
CA ALA A 118 -2.25 -1.97 15.22
C ALA A 118 -0.88 -1.80 14.55
N ASN A 119 -0.10 -2.88 14.54
CA ASN A 119 1.22 -2.90 13.93
C ASN A 119 1.08 -3.52 12.53
N HIS A 120 0.75 -2.69 11.56
CA HIS A 120 0.54 -3.09 10.17
C HIS A 120 1.71 -2.64 9.31
N ILE A 121 2.28 -3.56 8.53
CA ILE A 121 3.24 -3.25 7.46
C ILE A 121 2.51 -2.86 6.16
N ALA A 122 1.29 -3.38 5.98
CA ALA A 122 0.37 -3.03 4.93
C ALA A 122 -1.07 -3.25 5.41
N TYR A 123 -2.03 -2.57 4.78
CA TYR A 123 -3.45 -2.91 4.89
C TYR A 123 -4.28 -2.32 3.75
N TYR A 124 -5.33 -3.03 3.36
CA TYR A 124 -6.39 -2.54 2.48
C TYR A 124 -7.50 -1.84 3.27
N SER A 125 -7.77 -0.58 2.91
CA SER A 125 -8.84 0.25 3.44
C SER A 125 -10.09 0.13 2.58
N LEU A 126 -11.03 -0.67 3.05
CA LEU A 126 -12.32 -0.95 2.39
C LEU A 126 -13.12 0.32 2.09
N SER A 127 -13.13 1.28 3.02
CA SER A 127 -13.89 2.53 2.85
C SER A 127 -13.32 3.49 1.80
N GLU A 128 -12.09 3.24 1.35
CA GLU A 128 -11.36 4.16 0.46
C GLU A 128 -10.81 3.49 -0.79
N ASP A 129 -11.01 2.20 -0.97
CA ASP A 129 -10.37 1.41 -2.02
C ASP A 129 -8.87 1.66 -2.11
N THR A 130 -8.21 1.65 -0.95
CA THR A 130 -6.81 2.07 -0.84
C THR A 130 -5.96 1.06 -0.09
N VAL A 131 -4.92 0.55 -0.73
CA VAL A 131 -3.83 -0.18 -0.08
C VAL A 131 -2.81 0.82 0.45
N TYR A 132 -2.49 0.73 1.73
CA TYR A 132 -1.35 1.42 2.34
C TYR A 132 -0.26 0.40 2.57
N ILE A 133 0.98 0.71 2.18
CA ILE A 133 2.09 -0.24 2.26
C ILE A 133 3.40 0.47 2.61
N SER A 134 4.18 -0.11 3.51
CA SER A 134 5.53 0.35 3.85
C SER A 134 6.52 -0.07 2.77
N VAL A 135 7.43 0.81 2.35
CA VAL A 135 8.51 0.46 1.43
C VAL A 135 9.41 -0.59 2.05
N GLU A 136 9.78 -0.42 3.33
CA GLU A 136 10.75 -1.28 4.03
C GLU A 136 10.34 -2.75 4.11
N ASP A 137 9.03 -3.04 4.18
CA ASP A 137 8.51 -4.41 4.29
C ASP A 137 7.82 -4.88 3.00
N THR A 138 7.81 -4.07 1.95
CA THR A 138 7.17 -4.42 0.68
C THR A 138 7.79 -5.69 0.11
N LYS A 139 6.95 -6.67 -0.19
CA LYS A 139 7.32 -7.90 -0.92
C LYS A 139 6.14 -8.33 -1.79
N LEU A 140 6.41 -9.12 -2.83
CA LEU A 140 5.40 -9.67 -3.72
C LEU A 140 4.22 -10.30 -2.96
N ALA A 141 4.51 -11.12 -1.95
CA ALA A 141 3.50 -11.79 -1.12
C ALA A 141 2.59 -10.80 -0.39
N VAL A 142 3.14 -9.74 0.21
CA VAL A 142 2.38 -8.71 0.93
C VAL A 142 1.43 -7.99 -0.03
N ILE A 143 1.91 -7.59 -1.21
CA ILE A 143 1.06 -6.92 -2.21
C ILE A 143 -0.04 -7.87 -2.69
N ALA A 144 0.29 -9.13 -2.97
CA ALA A 144 -0.68 -10.13 -3.41
C ALA A 144 -1.77 -10.37 -2.36
N HIS A 145 -1.42 -10.38 -1.08
CA HIS A 145 -2.37 -10.47 0.03
C HIS A 145 -3.38 -9.30 0.00
N GLU A 146 -2.88 -8.06 -0.04
CA GLU A 146 -3.73 -6.86 -0.05
C GLU A 146 -4.57 -6.75 -1.33
N PHE A 147 -4.03 -7.18 -2.47
CA PHE A 147 -4.79 -7.25 -3.72
C PHE A 147 -5.85 -8.33 -3.67
N GLY A 148 -5.59 -9.45 -3.00
CA GLY A 148 -6.62 -10.46 -2.71
C GLY A 148 -7.79 -9.86 -1.93
N HIS A 149 -7.53 -9.01 -0.93
CA HIS A 149 -8.60 -8.30 -0.24
C HIS A 149 -9.41 -7.40 -1.18
N ALA A 150 -8.74 -6.60 -2.03
CA ALA A 150 -9.38 -5.72 -2.98
C ALA A 150 -10.24 -6.47 -4.03
N ILE A 151 -9.70 -7.55 -4.60
CA ILE A 151 -10.42 -8.37 -5.58
C ILE A 151 -11.69 -8.94 -4.96
N VAL A 152 -11.60 -9.54 -3.77
CA VAL A 152 -12.76 -10.13 -3.08
C VAL A 152 -13.81 -9.07 -2.76
N ASP A 153 -13.39 -7.88 -2.29
CA ASP A 153 -14.32 -6.80 -1.95
C ASP A 153 -15.06 -6.25 -3.17
N HIS A 154 -14.39 -6.21 -4.33
CA HIS A 154 -15.00 -5.74 -5.60
C HIS A 154 -15.74 -6.83 -6.37
N TYR A 155 -15.47 -8.12 -6.10
CA TYR A 155 -16.10 -9.23 -6.80
C TYR A 155 -17.47 -9.59 -6.22
N PHE A 156 -17.60 -9.62 -4.89
CA PHE A 156 -18.86 -9.97 -4.24
C PHE A 156 -19.74 -8.74 -4.00
N SER A 157 -21.03 -8.83 -4.34
CA SER A 157 -21.99 -7.77 -4.03
C SER A 157 -22.18 -7.57 -2.52
N ASP A 158 -22.16 -8.68 -1.77
CA ASP A 158 -22.13 -8.69 -0.32
C ASP A 158 -20.83 -9.32 0.15
N ARG A 159 -20.09 -8.61 1.01
CA ARG A 159 -18.79 -9.08 1.49
C ARG A 159 -18.91 -10.45 2.18
N PRO A 160 -18.03 -11.41 1.87
CA PRO A 160 -17.94 -12.66 2.62
C PRO A 160 -17.66 -12.41 4.11
N PRO A 161 -17.97 -13.38 5.00
CA PRO A 161 -17.53 -13.33 6.38
C PRO A 161 -16.02 -13.11 6.48
N TYR A 162 -15.57 -12.33 7.47
CA TYR A 162 -14.16 -11.91 7.59
C TYR A 162 -13.15 -13.05 7.47
N THR A 163 -13.40 -14.20 8.12
CA THR A 163 -12.52 -15.37 8.04
C THR A 163 -12.37 -15.92 6.61
N ILE A 164 -13.43 -15.86 5.81
CA ILE A 164 -13.41 -16.31 4.41
C ILE A 164 -12.69 -15.28 3.54
N HIS A 165 -12.92 -13.99 3.78
CA HIS A 165 -12.21 -12.89 3.09
C HIS A 165 -10.70 -12.98 3.31
N GLU A 166 -10.27 -13.19 4.55
CA GLU A 166 -8.88 -13.42 4.93
C GLU A 166 -8.31 -14.67 4.26
N LEU A 167 -9.05 -15.79 4.28
CA LEU A 167 -8.59 -17.04 3.66
C LEU A 167 -8.35 -16.86 2.15
N MET A 168 -9.18 -16.09 1.47
CA MET A 168 -8.99 -15.77 0.05
C MET A 168 -7.76 -14.89 -0.18
N ALA A 169 -7.53 -13.87 0.65
CA ALA A 169 -6.31 -13.05 0.57
C ALA A 169 -5.04 -13.88 0.78
N GLN A 170 -5.04 -14.77 1.78
CA GLN A 170 -3.94 -15.73 2.01
C GLN A 170 -3.76 -16.72 0.86
N PHE A 171 -4.84 -17.11 0.19
CA PHE A 171 -4.76 -17.95 -1.00
C PHE A 171 -4.09 -17.22 -2.16
N ALA A 172 -4.46 -15.95 -2.42
CA ALA A 172 -3.80 -15.11 -3.41
C ALA A 172 -2.31 -14.94 -3.11
N GLU A 173 -1.96 -14.62 -1.86
CA GLU A 173 -0.58 -14.51 -1.38
C GLU A 173 0.23 -15.77 -1.67
N LYS A 174 -0.29 -16.93 -1.25
CA LYS A 174 0.43 -18.20 -1.31
C LYS A 174 0.67 -18.70 -2.73
N HIS A 175 -0.25 -18.41 -3.65
CA HIS A 175 -0.26 -18.97 -5.00
C HIS A 175 0.14 -17.96 -6.08
N ILE A 176 0.61 -16.76 -5.69
CA ILE A 176 0.99 -15.71 -6.64
C ILE A 176 2.13 -16.13 -7.60
N THR A 177 2.99 -17.06 -7.18
CA THR A 177 4.14 -17.54 -7.99
C THR A 177 3.90 -18.85 -8.75
N ASP A 178 2.70 -19.42 -8.66
CA ASP A 178 2.37 -20.71 -9.27
C ASP A 178 2.37 -20.67 -10.80
#